data_AF-A0A2W5UEA7-F1
#
_entry.id   AF-A0A2W5UEA7-F1
#
_cell.length_a   1.000
_cell.length_b   1.000
_cell.length_c   1.000
_cell.angle_alpha   90.00
_cell.angle_beta   90.00
_cell.angle_gamma   90.00
#
_symmetry.space_group_name_H-M   'P 1'
#
loop_
_entity.id
_entity.type
_entity.pdbx_description
1 polymer ?
#
loop_
_entity_poly.entity_id
_entity_poly.type
_entity_poly.pdbx_seq_one_letter_code
_entity_poly.pdbx_strand_id
1 'polypeptide(L)'
;MVVVLSSCGGGAGRCTADSQCPVGSSCDETVGVCVMPGSGSSNGGGSGATGGGSGGNPSMISADYGKSCTSDSNCSSVPGTTCTPNVNQCLATCANGQACPMGSECVDDVNVNRCVRTCSTHSDCSSEQYCNESSYISSKICLTKVEKWSLGKDCTSDSDCESSAFCVKKTGQSTGVCTKDCQRVTDCAEGQECVGLSGDPAFCFDFCFGIGQKSTCRNGMSCRAINGVSYGFCG
;
A
#
# COMPACT_ATOMS: atom_id res chain seq x y z
N MET A 1 -53.05 33.36 -18.99
CA MET A 1 -51.96 32.43 -19.34
C MET A 1 -50.77 33.29 -19.74
N VAL A 2 -49.82 33.46 -18.83
CA VAL A 2 -48.54 34.14 -19.08
C VAL A 2 -47.50 33.19 -18.51
N VAL A 3 -46.70 32.62 -19.39
CA VAL A 3 -45.54 31.80 -19.07
C VAL A 3 -44.38 32.77 -18.85
N VAL A 4 -43.80 32.73 -17.66
CA VAL A 4 -42.48 33.31 -17.40
C VAL A 4 -41.55 32.15 -17.08
N LEU A 5 -40.72 31.80 -18.06
CA LEU A 5 -39.55 30.95 -17.91
C LEU A 5 -38.34 31.87 -17.69
N SER A 6 -37.73 31.80 -16.51
CA SER A 6 -36.37 32.28 -16.14
C SER A 6 -36.22 32.00 -14.63
N SER A 7 -35.26 31.29 -14.08
CA SER A 7 -33.91 30.91 -14.50
C SER A 7 -33.45 29.70 -13.67
N CYS A 8 -32.64 28.82 -14.27
CA CYS A 8 -31.82 27.85 -13.53
C CYS A 8 -30.76 28.63 -12.71
N GLY A 9 -31.08 28.96 -11.47
CA GLY A 9 -30.12 29.39 -10.46
C GLY A 9 -30.39 28.56 -9.22
N GLY A 10 -29.46 27.66 -8.87
CA GLY A 10 -29.51 26.88 -7.64
C GLY A 10 -29.35 27.80 -6.43
N GLY A 11 -30.43 28.47 -6.02
CA GLY A 11 -30.49 29.18 -4.76
C GLY A 11 -30.62 28.15 -3.64
N ALA A 12 -29.64 28.12 -2.73
CA ALA A 12 -29.78 27.39 -1.48
C ALA A 12 -31.11 27.81 -0.83
N GLY A 13 -32.03 26.85 -0.70
CA GLY A 13 -33.33 27.10 -0.08
C GLY A 13 -33.11 27.63 1.33
N ARG A 14 -33.79 28.73 1.67
CA ARG A 14 -33.79 29.21 3.05
C ARG A 14 -34.45 28.18 3.95
N CYS A 15 -33.88 27.97 5.14
CA CYS A 15 -34.37 26.99 6.09
C CYS A 15 -34.34 27.54 7.51
N THR A 16 -35.15 26.91 8.37
CA THR A 16 -35.23 27.10 9.82
C THR A 16 -35.17 25.76 10.56
N ALA A 17 -35.15 24.65 9.82
CA ALA A 17 -35.03 23.28 10.31
C ALA A 17 -34.61 22.33 9.17
N ASP A 18 -33.98 21.20 9.50
CA ASP A 18 -33.49 20.19 8.52
C ASP A 18 -34.58 19.60 7.63
N SER A 19 -35.80 19.49 8.13
CA SER A 19 -36.94 18.96 7.37
C SER A 19 -37.32 19.79 6.13
N GLN A 20 -36.83 21.04 6.05
CA GLN A 20 -37.04 21.94 4.91
C GLN A 20 -35.95 21.78 3.83
N CYS A 21 -34.92 20.99 4.12
CA CYS A 21 -33.78 20.79 3.25
C CYS A 21 -33.92 19.54 2.37
N PRO A 22 -33.41 19.57 1.13
CA PRO A 22 -33.33 18.37 0.29
C PRO A 22 -32.60 17.22 0.99
N VAL A 23 -32.98 15.98 0.67
CA VAL A 23 -32.34 14.77 1.19
C VAL A 23 -30.82 14.84 0.94
N GLY A 24 -30.02 14.67 1.98
CA GLY A 24 -28.56 14.76 1.94
C GLY A 24 -27.99 16.16 2.23
N SER A 25 -28.82 17.12 2.65
CA SER A 25 -28.38 18.41 3.18
C SER A 25 -28.92 18.64 4.60
N SER A 26 -28.33 19.61 5.31
CA SER A 26 -28.74 20.00 6.67
C SER A 26 -28.89 21.51 6.74
N CYS A 27 -29.78 22.01 7.59
CA CYS A 27 -30.01 23.42 7.76
C CYS A 27 -28.93 24.03 8.67
N ASP A 28 -28.19 25.01 8.16
CA ASP A 28 -27.38 25.85 9.03
C ASP A 28 -28.28 26.95 9.59
N GLU A 29 -28.74 26.76 10.82
CA GLU A 29 -29.64 27.68 11.53
C GLU A 29 -29.03 29.08 11.74
N THR A 30 -27.70 29.20 11.67
CA THR A 30 -26.98 30.48 11.84
C THR A 30 -27.16 31.39 10.64
N VAL A 31 -27.15 30.82 9.44
CA VAL A 31 -27.27 31.54 8.16
C VAL A 31 -28.61 31.31 7.46
N GLY A 32 -29.42 30.37 7.97
CA GLY A 32 -30.75 30.05 7.47
C GLY A 32 -30.73 29.45 6.07
N VAL A 33 -29.74 28.62 5.73
CA VAL A 33 -29.60 27.98 4.42
C VAL A 33 -29.26 26.50 4.52
N CYS A 34 -29.78 25.70 3.58
CA CYS A 34 -29.45 24.28 3.48
C CYS A 34 -28.03 24.10 2.92
N VAL A 35 -27.16 23.45 3.67
CA VAL A 35 -25.80 23.11 3.28
C VAL A 35 -25.70 21.61 3.00
N MET A 36 -25.14 21.24 1.85
CA MET A 36 -24.72 19.87 1.63
C MET A 36 -23.36 19.67 2.32
N PRO A 37 -23.09 18.50 2.95
CA PRO A 37 -21.76 18.17 3.40
C PRO A 37 -20.84 18.14 2.18
N GLY A 38 -20.05 19.20 2.04
CA GLY A 38 -19.24 19.44 0.85
C GLY A 38 -18.12 18.41 0.73
N SER A 39 -18.16 17.64 -0.36
CA SER A 39 -16.97 17.18 -1.06
C SER A 39 -16.10 18.41 -1.40
N GLY A 40 -15.04 18.62 -0.62
CA GLY A 40 -14.17 19.79 -0.72
C GLY A 40 -13.46 19.86 -2.07
N SER A 41 -13.87 20.83 -2.88
CA SER A 41 -13.08 21.34 -4.01
C SER A 41 -12.46 22.66 -3.55
N SER A 42 -11.16 22.68 -3.31
CA SER A 42 -10.44 23.87 -2.85
C SER A 42 -9.35 24.26 -3.84
N ASN A 43 -9.62 25.34 -4.57
CA ASN A 43 -8.59 26.23 -5.09
C ASN A 43 -8.34 27.33 -4.04
N GLY A 44 -7.07 27.56 -3.68
CA GLY A 44 -6.60 28.87 -3.22
C GLY A 44 -6.46 29.11 -1.70
N GLY A 45 -5.22 28.98 -1.22
CA GLY A 45 -4.50 29.96 -0.40
C GLY A 45 -5.12 30.54 0.87
N GLY A 46 -4.49 30.27 2.02
CA GLY A 46 -4.65 31.09 3.22
C GLY A 46 -4.15 30.42 4.49
N SER A 47 -2.98 30.84 4.97
CA SER A 47 -2.49 30.52 6.32
C SER A 47 -3.44 31.08 7.38
N GLY A 48 -3.88 30.25 8.32
CA GLY A 48 -4.68 30.68 9.47
C GLY A 48 -5.06 29.52 10.36
N ALA A 49 -4.37 29.39 11.49
CA ALA A 49 -4.67 28.42 12.53
C ALA A 49 -5.93 28.79 13.32
N THR A 50 -6.47 27.76 13.99
CA THR A 50 -7.45 27.75 15.10
C THR A 50 -8.94 27.79 14.74
N GLY A 51 -9.67 26.75 15.17
CA GLY A 51 -11.13 26.68 15.15
C GLY A 51 -11.64 25.23 15.23
N GLY A 52 -11.80 24.72 16.45
CA GLY A 52 -12.29 23.37 16.71
C GLY A 52 -13.75 23.17 16.31
N GLY A 53 -14.01 22.06 15.62
CA GLY A 53 -15.33 21.49 15.44
C GLY A 53 -15.29 20.03 15.89
N SER A 54 -15.91 19.74 17.04
CA SER A 54 -16.20 18.38 17.49
C SER A 54 -17.41 17.85 16.71
N GLY A 55 -17.25 16.75 15.98
CA GLY A 55 -18.36 16.16 15.22
C GLY A 55 -17.97 14.89 14.48
N GLY A 56 -17.39 13.92 15.18
CA GLY A 56 -16.93 12.66 14.64
C GLY A 56 -15.59 12.32 15.25
N ASN A 57 -15.60 11.46 16.27
CA ASN A 57 -14.38 10.91 16.84
C ASN A 57 -13.49 10.48 15.67
N PRO A 58 -12.26 11.01 15.49
CA PRO A 58 -11.39 10.50 14.44
C PRO A 58 -11.21 9.03 14.79
N SER A 59 -11.86 8.18 14.01
CA SER A 59 -11.86 6.74 14.27
C SER A 59 -10.41 6.34 14.16
N MET A 60 -9.75 6.15 15.30
CA MET A 60 -8.42 5.60 15.36
C MET A 60 -8.46 4.39 14.45
N ILE A 61 -7.51 4.31 13.50
CA ILE A 61 -7.44 3.19 12.58
C ILE A 61 -7.54 1.91 13.41
N SER A 62 -8.65 1.20 13.22
CA SER A 62 -8.90 -0.06 13.90
C SER A 62 -7.72 -0.99 13.63
N ALA A 63 -7.36 -1.82 14.60
CA ALA A 63 -6.35 -2.85 14.41
C ALA A 63 -6.69 -3.79 13.22
N ASP A 64 -7.96 -3.83 12.81
CA ASP A 64 -8.46 -4.59 11.67
C ASP A 64 -8.27 -3.89 10.30
N TYR A 65 -7.80 -2.63 10.25
CA TYR A 65 -7.55 -1.94 8.98
C TYR A 65 -6.37 -2.59 8.23
N GLY A 66 -6.59 -2.98 6.97
CA GLY A 66 -5.62 -3.73 6.18
C GLY A 66 -5.43 -5.18 6.64
N LYS A 67 -6.42 -5.74 7.33
CA LYS A 67 -6.52 -7.18 7.61
C LYS A 67 -6.91 -7.94 6.35
N SER A 68 -6.46 -9.19 6.25
CA SER A 68 -6.85 -10.10 5.18
C SER A 68 -8.37 -10.34 5.17
N CYS A 69 -8.97 -10.37 3.98
CA CYS A 69 -10.39 -10.60 3.77
C CYS A 69 -10.63 -11.47 2.55
N THR A 70 -11.75 -12.19 2.56
CA THR A 70 -12.24 -12.98 1.41
C THR A 70 -13.54 -12.41 0.85
N SER A 71 -14.18 -11.50 1.59
CA SER A 71 -15.40 -10.78 1.21
C SER A 71 -15.55 -9.51 2.04
N ASP A 72 -16.41 -8.59 1.61
CA ASP A 72 -16.72 -7.34 2.34
C ASP A 72 -17.23 -7.59 3.76
N SER A 73 -17.84 -8.75 4.01
CA SER A 73 -18.32 -9.13 5.35
C SER A 73 -17.18 -9.24 6.38
N ASN A 74 -15.94 -9.52 5.94
CA ASN A 74 -14.79 -9.54 6.84
C ASN A 74 -14.33 -8.13 7.26
N CYS A 75 -14.80 -7.09 6.57
CA CYS A 75 -14.41 -5.70 6.76
C CYS A 75 -15.43 -4.88 7.55
N SER A 76 -16.53 -5.49 7.99
CA SER A 76 -17.60 -4.79 8.73
C SER A 76 -17.16 -4.23 10.08
N SER A 77 -16.04 -4.71 10.65
CA SER A 77 -15.46 -4.15 11.87
C SER A 77 -14.70 -2.84 11.65
N VAL A 78 -14.48 -2.43 10.39
CA VAL A 78 -13.77 -1.19 10.03
C VAL A 78 -14.67 -0.34 9.13
N PRO A 79 -15.36 0.67 9.69
CA PRO A 79 -16.27 1.53 8.94
C PRO A 79 -15.59 2.17 7.71
N GLY A 80 -16.28 2.13 6.57
CA GLY A 80 -15.81 2.75 5.33
C GLY A 80 -14.73 1.96 4.58
N THR A 81 -14.49 0.69 4.94
CA THR A 81 -13.60 -0.20 4.18
C THR A 81 -14.37 -1.26 3.41
N THR A 82 -13.79 -1.70 2.29
CA THR A 82 -14.28 -2.82 1.47
C THR A 82 -13.15 -3.80 1.23
N CYS A 83 -13.49 -5.05 0.97
CA CYS A 83 -12.52 -6.08 0.66
C CYS A 83 -12.02 -5.88 -0.77
N THR A 84 -10.79 -5.37 -0.92
CA THR A 84 -10.23 -5.08 -2.24
C THR A 84 -9.77 -6.38 -2.89
N PRO A 85 -10.38 -6.83 -4.02
CA PRO A 85 -10.16 -8.18 -4.55
C PRO A 85 -8.72 -8.46 -4.98
N ASN A 86 -7.99 -7.43 -5.40
CA ASN A 86 -6.63 -7.58 -5.91
C ASN A 86 -5.59 -7.81 -4.81
N VAL A 87 -5.89 -7.40 -3.57
CA VAL A 87 -4.98 -7.51 -2.43
C VAL A 87 -5.56 -8.36 -1.30
N ASN A 88 -6.85 -8.73 -1.40
CA ASN A 88 -7.61 -9.46 -0.38
C ASN A 88 -7.55 -8.77 0.99
N GLN A 89 -7.78 -7.46 1.03
CA GLN A 89 -7.71 -6.69 2.28
C GLN A 89 -8.81 -5.66 2.48
N CYS A 90 -9.13 -5.40 3.75
CA CYS A 90 -10.06 -4.35 4.15
C CYS A 90 -9.40 -2.97 4.07
N LEU A 91 -9.68 -2.25 2.99
CA LEU A 91 -9.09 -0.94 2.70
C LEU A 91 -10.17 0.07 2.34
N ALA A 92 -9.91 1.34 2.67
CA ALA A 92 -10.69 2.46 2.17
C ALA A 92 -10.07 2.93 0.84
N THR A 93 -10.89 3.05 -0.21
CA THR A 93 -10.50 3.74 -1.43
C THR A 93 -10.47 5.24 -1.17
N CYS A 94 -9.51 5.95 -1.75
CA CYS A 94 -9.46 7.40 -1.72
C CYS A 94 -9.45 7.94 -3.14
N ALA A 95 -10.07 9.09 -3.39
CA ALA A 95 -9.78 9.86 -4.59
C ALA A 95 -8.50 10.69 -4.41
N ASN A 96 -7.89 11.16 -5.51
CA ASN A 96 -6.76 12.08 -5.44
C ASN A 96 -7.14 13.32 -4.62
N GLY A 97 -6.43 13.56 -3.52
CA GLY A 97 -6.69 14.67 -2.58
C GLY A 97 -7.77 14.40 -1.53
N GLN A 98 -8.38 13.21 -1.50
CA GLN A 98 -9.33 12.84 -0.46
C GLN A 98 -8.58 12.46 0.84
N ALA A 99 -9.06 12.97 1.97
CA ALA A 99 -8.48 12.65 3.26
C ALA A 99 -8.68 11.17 3.60
N CYS A 100 -7.59 10.51 3.98
CA CYS A 100 -7.62 9.18 4.58
C CYS A 100 -7.89 9.26 6.09
N PRO A 101 -8.33 8.16 6.72
CA PRO A 101 -8.40 8.07 8.18
C PRO A 101 -7.07 8.46 8.85
N MET A 102 -7.13 9.04 10.06
CA MET A 102 -5.93 9.48 10.78
C MET A 102 -4.92 8.35 10.94
N GLY A 103 -3.68 8.58 10.49
CA GLY A 103 -2.61 7.58 10.46
C GLY A 103 -2.52 6.79 9.16
N SER A 104 -3.27 7.18 8.12
CA SER A 104 -3.16 6.66 6.77
C SER A 104 -2.88 7.78 5.77
N GLU A 105 -2.29 7.41 4.64
CA GLU A 105 -2.04 8.26 3.49
C GLU A 105 -2.67 7.65 2.23
N CYS A 106 -3.18 8.48 1.33
CA CYS A 106 -3.71 8.01 0.05
C CYS A 106 -2.51 7.73 -0.87
N VAL A 107 -2.32 6.46 -1.22
CA VAL A 107 -1.26 6.04 -2.14
C VAL A 107 -1.88 5.62 -3.47
N ASP A 108 -1.31 6.17 -4.54
CA ASP A 108 -1.60 5.78 -5.92
C ASP A 108 -0.78 4.53 -6.25
N ASP A 109 -1.45 3.36 -6.24
CA ASP A 109 -0.86 2.10 -6.64
C ASP A 109 -1.54 1.63 -7.94
N VAL A 110 -0.80 1.76 -9.04
CA VAL A 110 -1.10 1.24 -10.40
C VAL A 110 -2.60 1.07 -10.67
N ASN A 111 -3.30 2.20 -10.82
CA ASN A 111 -4.74 2.35 -11.14
C ASN A 111 -5.74 2.26 -9.98
N VAL A 112 -5.29 2.10 -8.73
CA VAL A 112 -6.17 2.14 -7.55
C VAL A 112 -5.58 3.01 -6.45
N ASN A 113 -6.24 4.15 -6.21
CA ASN A 113 -5.95 4.99 -5.06
C ASN A 113 -6.56 4.38 -3.79
N ARG A 114 -5.71 4.11 -2.80
CA ARG A 114 -6.14 3.49 -1.55
C ARG A 114 -5.45 4.12 -0.35
N CYS A 115 -6.17 4.20 0.76
CA CYS A 115 -5.60 4.62 2.02
C CYS A 115 -4.74 3.49 2.59
N VAL A 116 -3.45 3.75 2.77
CA VAL A 116 -2.51 2.81 3.42
C VAL A 116 -2.08 3.40 4.75
N ARG A 117 -1.92 2.56 5.77
CA ARG A 117 -1.48 2.98 7.09
C ARG A 117 -0.02 3.39 7.05
N THR A 118 0.34 4.53 7.63
CA THR A 118 1.74 4.95 7.78
C THR A 118 2.35 4.31 9.04
N CYS A 119 3.67 4.17 9.06
CA CYS A 119 4.38 3.56 10.18
C CYS A 119 5.72 4.24 10.44
N SER A 120 6.19 4.23 11.68
CA SER A 120 7.57 4.59 12.02
C SER A 120 8.43 3.35 12.22
N THR A 121 7.81 2.28 12.73
CA THR A 121 8.39 1.00 13.12
C THR A 121 7.45 -0.16 12.79
N HIS A 122 7.94 -1.40 12.83
CA HIS A 122 7.13 -2.60 12.55
C HIS A 122 5.96 -2.77 13.54
N SER A 123 6.09 -2.31 14.78
CA SER A 123 5.03 -2.40 15.80
C SER A 123 3.82 -1.50 15.52
N ASP A 124 3.95 -0.54 14.60
CA ASP A 124 2.84 0.35 14.22
C ASP A 124 1.86 -0.34 13.26
N CYS A 125 2.25 -1.48 12.70
CA CYS A 125 1.50 -2.26 11.74
C CYS A 125 0.75 -3.42 12.41
N SER A 126 -0.25 -3.97 11.71
CA SER A 126 -0.93 -5.19 12.19
C SER A 126 0.03 -6.39 12.18
N SER A 127 -0.32 -7.48 12.88
CA SER A 127 0.51 -8.70 12.91
C SER A 127 0.74 -9.33 11.53
N GLU A 128 -0.16 -9.06 10.58
CA GLU A 128 -0.09 -9.50 9.19
C GLU A 128 0.63 -8.50 8.27
N GLN A 129 1.19 -7.42 8.81
CA GLN A 129 1.84 -6.36 8.05
C GLN A 129 3.27 -6.14 8.52
N TYR A 130 4.05 -5.43 7.72
CA TYR A 130 5.37 -4.93 8.08
C TYR A 130 5.53 -3.47 7.65
N CYS A 131 6.32 -2.72 8.42
CA CYS A 131 6.63 -1.36 8.06
C CYS A 131 7.67 -1.34 6.92
N ASN A 132 7.28 -0.91 5.73
CA ASN A 132 8.16 -0.82 4.59
C ASN A 132 8.98 0.46 4.64
N GLU A 133 10.31 0.32 4.67
CA GLU A 133 11.27 1.43 4.66
C GLU A 133 11.75 1.83 3.25
N SER A 134 11.08 1.34 2.20
CA SER A 134 11.49 1.59 0.82
C SER A 134 11.61 3.09 0.49
N SER A 135 12.73 3.45 -0.12
CA SER A 135 13.11 4.82 -0.47
C SER A 135 12.32 5.44 -1.63
N TYR A 136 11.43 4.68 -2.27
CA TYR A 136 10.63 5.15 -3.42
C TYR A 136 9.38 5.94 -3.01
N ILE A 137 8.95 5.82 -1.76
CA ILE A 137 7.82 6.54 -1.19
C ILE A 137 8.34 7.46 -0.09
N SER A 138 7.87 8.71 -0.06
CA SER A 138 8.29 9.71 0.93
C SER A 138 7.88 9.34 2.36
N SER A 139 6.90 8.44 2.50
CA SER A 139 6.35 7.97 3.77
C SER A 139 6.57 6.48 3.90
N LYS A 140 6.97 6.03 5.11
CA LYS A 140 6.97 4.62 5.48
C LYS A 140 5.52 4.14 5.66
N ILE A 141 5.17 3.03 5.03
CA ILE A 141 3.80 2.48 5.04
C ILE A 141 3.77 1.03 5.52
N CYS A 142 2.70 0.64 6.19
CA CYS A 142 2.42 -0.74 6.50
C CYS A 142 2.00 -1.46 5.22
N LEU A 143 2.87 -2.34 4.74
CA LEU A 143 2.54 -3.27 3.69
C LEU A 143 2.14 -4.59 4.32
N THR A 144 1.18 -5.22 3.69
CA THR A 144 0.78 -6.57 4.08
C THR A 144 1.91 -7.50 3.79
N LYS A 145 2.07 -8.49 4.66
CA LYS A 145 2.76 -9.73 4.35
C LYS A 145 1.90 -10.45 3.30
N VAL A 146 1.76 -9.84 2.12
CA VAL A 146 1.24 -10.51 0.93
C VAL A 146 2.09 -11.75 0.82
N GLU A 147 1.42 -12.90 0.80
CA GLU A 147 1.96 -14.25 0.65
C GLU A 147 3.47 -14.23 0.56
N LYS A 148 4.11 -14.56 1.68
CA LYS A 148 5.51 -14.94 1.79
C LYS A 148 6.27 -14.84 0.47
N TRP A 149 7.26 -13.97 0.34
CA TRP A 149 7.71 -13.53 -0.97
C TRP A 149 8.24 -14.68 -1.81
N SER A 150 7.84 -14.67 -3.08
CA SER A 150 8.30 -15.60 -4.11
C SER A 150 9.81 -15.49 -4.31
N LEU A 151 10.40 -16.57 -4.84
CA LEU A 151 11.83 -16.69 -5.07
C LEU A 151 12.40 -15.47 -5.79
N GLY A 152 13.58 -15.06 -5.33
CA GLY A 152 14.28 -13.91 -5.83
C GLY A 152 13.90 -12.60 -5.15
N LYS A 153 12.83 -12.44 -4.38
CA LYS A 153 12.53 -11.14 -3.74
C LYS A 153 13.44 -10.86 -2.53
N ASP A 154 13.62 -9.59 -2.17
CA ASP A 154 14.51 -9.23 -1.04
C ASP A 154 13.98 -9.79 0.30
N CYS A 155 14.74 -9.86 1.37
CA CYS A 155 14.20 -10.33 2.65
C CYS A 155 15.05 -9.85 3.82
N THR A 156 14.46 -9.81 5.00
CA THR A 156 15.17 -9.53 6.25
C THR A 156 15.21 -10.73 7.18
N SER A 157 14.38 -11.73 6.94
CA SER A 157 14.33 -12.99 7.68
C SER A 157 13.67 -14.08 6.84
N ASP A 158 13.85 -15.35 7.21
CA ASP A 158 13.19 -16.47 6.54
C ASP A 158 11.66 -16.37 6.57
N SER A 159 11.11 -15.67 7.59
CA SER A 159 9.66 -15.46 7.70
C SER A 159 9.09 -14.53 6.63
N ASP A 160 9.95 -13.81 5.91
CA ASP A 160 9.55 -12.98 4.78
C ASP A 160 9.38 -13.81 3.49
N CYS A 161 9.90 -15.04 3.45
CA CYS A 161 9.97 -15.90 2.26
C CYS A 161 8.93 -17.03 2.27
N GLU A 162 8.57 -17.57 1.08
CA GLU A 162 7.63 -18.71 0.93
C GLU A 162 7.96 -19.88 1.85
N SER A 163 6.98 -20.75 2.16
CA SER A 163 7.16 -21.86 3.11
C SER A 163 8.32 -22.81 2.79
N SER A 164 8.74 -22.83 1.54
CA SER A 164 9.85 -23.62 1.02
C SER A 164 11.09 -22.78 0.69
N ALA A 165 11.10 -21.50 1.07
CA ALA A 165 12.17 -20.55 0.80
C ALA A 165 12.74 -20.00 2.12
N PHE A 166 14.00 -19.55 2.07
CA PHE A 166 14.74 -18.96 3.17
C PHE A 166 15.51 -17.74 2.67
N CYS A 167 15.84 -16.86 3.61
CA CYS A 167 16.45 -15.59 3.34
C CYS A 167 17.98 -15.68 3.36
N VAL A 168 18.60 -15.75 2.19
CA VAL A 168 20.07 -15.75 2.10
C VAL A 168 20.60 -14.33 2.12
N LYS A 169 21.37 -14.01 3.16
CA LYS A 169 22.04 -12.71 3.33
C LYS A 169 23.53 -12.81 3.04
N LYS A 170 24.09 -11.77 2.45
CA LYS A 170 25.53 -11.58 2.39
C LYS A 170 26.04 -11.15 3.77
N THR A 171 27.18 -11.70 4.22
CA THR A 171 27.80 -11.30 5.47
C THR A 171 27.96 -9.78 5.55
N GLY A 172 27.37 -9.16 6.57
CA GLY A 172 27.40 -7.71 6.80
C GLY A 172 26.26 -6.91 6.14
N GLN A 173 25.32 -7.54 5.42
CA GLN A 173 24.12 -6.88 4.92
C GLN A 173 22.90 -7.10 5.82
N SER A 174 22.04 -6.08 5.95
CA SER A 174 20.78 -6.16 6.70
C SER A 174 19.69 -6.91 5.92
N THR A 175 19.76 -6.86 4.59
CA THR A 175 18.84 -7.52 3.65
C THR A 175 19.51 -8.69 2.93
N GLY A 176 18.69 -9.64 2.50
CA GLY A 176 19.05 -10.82 1.70
C GLY A 176 18.04 -11.03 0.58
N VAL A 177 18.02 -12.25 0.04
CA VAL A 177 17.07 -12.67 -1.01
C VAL A 177 16.43 -14.00 -0.63
N CYS A 178 15.11 -14.10 -0.83
CA CYS A 178 14.36 -15.34 -0.71
C CYS A 178 14.81 -16.32 -1.80
N THR A 179 15.43 -17.42 -1.40
CA THR A 179 15.80 -18.50 -2.28
C THR A 179 15.32 -19.82 -1.70
N LYS A 180 15.41 -20.91 -2.46
CA LYS A 180 15.11 -22.25 -1.97
C LYS A 180 16.22 -23.20 -2.35
N ASP A 181 16.26 -24.32 -1.63
CA ASP A 181 17.07 -25.46 -2.03
C ASP A 181 16.63 -25.94 -3.40
N CYS A 182 17.61 -26.20 -4.25
CA CYS A 182 17.39 -26.81 -5.55
C CYS A 182 18.33 -28.00 -5.69
N GLN A 183 17.86 -29.05 -6.36
CA GLN A 183 18.70 -30.19 -6.76
C GLN A 183 18.91 -30.21 -8.27
N ARG A 184 18.03 -29.56 -9.01
CA ARG A 184 18.02 -29.46 -10.47
C ARG A 184 17.69 -28.03 -10.88
N VAL A 185 18.17 -27.64 -12.06
CA VAL A 185 17.87 -26.32 -12.66
C VAL A 185 16.36 -26.09 -12.80
N THR A 186 15.59 -27.16 -13.07
CA THR A 186 14.12 -27.13 -13.17
C THR A 186 13.40 -26.76 -11.87
N ASP A 187 14.11 -26.81 -10.73
CA ASP A 187 13.52 -26.42 -9.46
C ASP A 187 13.43 -24.90 -9.35
N CYS A 188 14.23 -24.16 -10.12
CA CYS A 188 14.29 -22.70 -10.06
C CYS A 188 13.28 -22.02 -10.98
N ALA A 189 12.92 -20.77 -10.66
CA ALA A 189 12.04 -19.97 -11.52
C ALA A 189 12.72 -19.66 -12.86
N GLU A 190 11.93 -19.29 -13.87
CA GLU A 190 12.46 -18.92 -15.18
C GLU A 190 13.47 -17.76 -15.06
N GLY A 191 14.66 -17.92 -15.65
CA GLY A 191 15.77 -16.97 -15.53
C GLY A 191 16.71 -17.18 -14.33
N GLN A 192 16.45 -18.19 -13.49
CA GLN A 192 17.30 -18.57 -12.38
C GLN A 192 18.04 -19.89 -12.65
N GLU A 193 19.21 -20.04 -12.04
CA GLU A 193 20.00 -21.27 -12.11
C GLU A 193 20.24 -21.84 -10.71
N CYS A 194 20.24 -23.17 -10.62
CA CYS A 194 20.54 -23.88 -9.40
C CYS A 194 22.06 -23.96 -9.21
N VAL A 195 22.61 -23.13 -8.31
CA VAL A 195 24.05 -23.05 -8.07
C VAL A 195 24.38 -23.66 -6.72
N GLY A 196 25.12 -24.77 -6.74
CA GLY A 196 25.74 -25.38 -5.57
C GLY A 196 27.23 -25.08 -5.52
N LEU A 197 27.72 -24.70 -4.34
CA LEU A 197 29.15 -24.74 -4.06
C LEU A 197 29.51 -26.16 -3.62
N SER A 198 30.67 -26.67 -4.01
CA SER A 198 31.07 -28.06 -3.74
C SER A 198 31.00 -28.40 -2.24
N GLY A 199 29.99 -29.21 -1.86
CA GLY A 199 29.76 -29.65 -0.48
C GLY A 199 28.62 -28.93 0.25
N ASP A 200 28.06 -27.86 -0.32
CA ASP A 200 26.96 -27.08 0.24
C ASP A 200 25.63 -27.33 -0.52
N PRO A 201 24.47 -27.11 0.11
CA PRO A 201 23.19 -27.08 -0.58
C PRO A 201 23.21 -26.08 -1.74
N ALA A 202 22.57 -26.45 -2.86
CA ALA A 202 22.46 -25.59 -4.03
C ALA A 202 21.22 -24.70 -3.93
N PHE A 203 21.35 -23.47 -4.41
CA PHE A 203 20.30 -22.45 -4.31
C PHE A 203 19.99 -21.84 -5.66
N CYS A 204 18.75 -21.36 -5.83
CA CYS A 204 18.35 -20.63 -7.02
C CYS A 204 18.88 -19.19 -6.98
N PHE A 205 19.69 -18.81 -7.97
CA PHE A 205 20.18 -17.44 -8.15
C PHE A 205 19.81 -16.89 -9.52
N ASP A 206 19.60 -15.57 -9.61
CA ASP A 206 19.42 -14.87 -10.88
C ASP A 206 20.72 -14.98 -11.71
N PHE A 207 20.57 -15.45 -12.96
CA PHE A 207 21.68 -15.60 -13.89
C PHE A 207 22.10 -14.25 -14.45
N CYS A 208 23.40 -14.04 -14.66
CA CYS A 208 23.91 -12.83 -15.26
C CYS A 208 24.98 -13.10 -16.31
N PHE A 209 24.95 -12.27 -17.35
CA PHE A 209 25.97 -12.25 -18.39
C PHE A 209 26.94 -11.09 -18.11
N GLY A 210 28.24 -11.35 -18.31
CA GLY A 210 29.30 -10.35 -18.13
C GLY A 210 29.74 -10.22 -16.67
N ILE A 211 30.82 -10.91 -16.31
CA ILE A 211 31.41 -10.82 -14.96
C ILE A 211 31.66 -9.35 -14.59
N GLY A 212 31.23 -8.96 -13.39
CA GLY A 212 31.36 -7.60 -12.86
C GLY A 212 30.35 -6.60 -13.41
N GLN A 213 29.51 -6.97 -14.39
CA GLN A 213 28.42 -6.10 -14.82
C GLN A 213 27.32 -6.09 -13.75
N LYS A 214 26.98 -4.88 -13.31
CA LYS A 214 25.85 -4.65 -12.39
C LYS A 214 24.53 -4.53 -13.14
N SER A 215 24.54 -4.29 -14.45
CA SER A 215 23.32 -4.05 -15.24
C SER A 215 22.47 -5.30 -15.45
N THR A 216 23.10 -6.48 -15.45
CA THR A 216 22.43 -7.78 -15.50
C THR A 216 22.00 -8.26 -14.12
N CYS A 217 22.47 -7.60 -13.06
CA CYS A 217 22.14 -7.92 -11.67
C CYS A 217 21.29 -6.83 -11.04
N ARG A 218 20.66 -7.14 -9.92
CA ARG A 218 19.95 -6.11 -9.16
C ARG A 218 20.90 -5.11 -8.54
N ASN A 219 20.37 -3.93 -8.22
CA ASN A 219 21.13 -2.85 -7.59
C ASN A 219 21.83 -3.36 -6.32
N GLY A 220 23.16 -3.18 -6.28
CA GLY A 220 24.00 -3.63 -5.17
C GLY A 220 24.59 -5.03 -5.30
N MET A 221 24.15 -5.83 -6.29
CA MET A 221 24.74 -7.12 -6.62
C MET A 221 25.72 -7.00 -7.79
N SER A 222 26.64 -7.95 -7.88
CA SER A 222 27.62 -8.04 -8.95
C SER A 222 27.58 -9.41 -9.60
N CYS A 223 27.71 -9.46 -10.92
CA CYS A 223 27.79 -10.73 -11.62
C CYS A 223 29.11 -11.44 -11.28
N ARG A 224 29.05 -12.58 -10.59
CA ARG A 224 30.22 -13.38 -10.20
C ARG A 224 30.35 -14.62 -11.05
N ALA A 225 31.54 -14.82 -11.63
CA ALA A 225 31.83 -15.98 -12.46
C ALA A 225 31.71 -17.29 -11.68
N ILE A 226 31.18 -18.32 -12.33
CA ILE A 226 31.29 -19.71 -11.88
C ILE A 226 32.44 -20.35 -12.65
N ASN A 227 33.48 -20.83 -11.98
CA ASN A 227 34.55 -21.62 -12.62
C ASN A 227 35.25 -20.96 -13.85
N GLY A 228 35.31 -19.63 -13.91
CA GLY A 228 36.05 -18.91 -14.96
C GLY A 228 35.36 -18.81 -16.33
N VAL A 229 34.07 -19.13 -16.42
CA VAL A 229 33.26 -18.95 -17.64
C VAL A 229 32.70 -17.52 -17.75
N SER A 230 32.30 -17.09 -18.96
CA SER A 230 31.80 -15.74 -19.27
C SER A 230 30.43 -15.39 -18.67
N TYR A 231 29.83 -16.31 -17.91
CA TYR A 231 28.56 -16.16 -17.22
C TYR A 231 28.71 -16.39 -15.72
N GLY A 232 27.75 -15.88 -14.97
CA GLY A 232 27.81 -15.86 -13.52
C GLY A 232 26.45 -15.82 -12.87
N PHE A 233 26.47 -15.65 -11.55
CA PHE A 233 25.30 -15.41 -10.73
C PHE A 233 25.41 -14.06 -10.05
N CYS A 234 24.27 -13.43 -9.76
CA CYS A 234 24.23 -12.18 -9.04
C CYS A 234 24.47 -12.38 -7.53
N GLY A 235 25.55 -11.78 -7.00
CA GLY A 235 25.92 -11.80 -5.56
C GLY A 235 26.95 -10.77 -5.12
#